data_AF-A0A382ZIS7-F1
#
_entry.id   AF-A0A382ZIS7-F1
#
_cell.length_a   1.000
_cell.length_b   1.000
_cell.length_c   1.000
_cell.angle_alpha   90.00
_cell.angle_beta   90.00
_cell.angle_gamma   90.00
#
_symmetry.space_group_name_H-M   'P 1'
#
loop_
_entity.id
_entity.type
_entity.pdbx_description
1 polymer ?
#
loop_
_entity_poly.entity_id
_entity_poly.type
_entity_poly.pdbx_seq_one_letter_code
_entity_poly.pdbx_strand_id
1 'polypeptide(L)'
;MEPVYADAACTRLLLSNTIFKGVRAMIEFFQIVESSGFSMSLKESSTAYVAILAFHTIGLSFLVGISGTTALRILGIAPSIPLKPMKDFFPLMWVGLWVNAITGVLLTLMYPTKYFVDLSFYIKLGFVVIAITLIRKIQVLVFGDGADSDTTAESKDARKLAGILLFSWLAAIVTGRVMAYSIPTKAQTAIAVLIFLTLALFIGRVIGRRLGLIETAV
;
A
#
# COMPACT_ATOMS: atom_id res chain seq x y z
N MET A 1 -8.93 -24.81 -48.36
CA MET A 1 -9.38 -24.33 -47.03
C MET A 1 -8.22 -23.63 -46.31
N GLU A 2 -7.46 -22.77 -47.01
CA GLU A 2 -6.12 -22.28 -46.60
C GLU A 2 -5.89 -20.76 -46.45
N PRO A 3 -6.78 -19.81 -46.82
CA PRO A 3 -6.42 -18.39 -46.77
C PRO A 3 -6.50 -17.75 -45.37
N VAL A 4 -7.28 -18.33 -44.45
CA VAL A 4 -7.53 -17.73 -43.10
C VAL A 4 -6.34 -17.91 -42.15
N TYR A 5 -5.55 -18.97 -42.30
CA TYR A 5 -4.42 -19.25 -41.40
C TYR A 5 -3.17 -18.39 -41.69
N ALA A 6 -2.95 -17.98 -42.94
CA ALA A 6 -1.81 -17.15 -43.33
C ALA A 6 -1.93 -15.71 -42.80
N ASP A 7 -3.13 -15.14 -42.80
CA ASP A 7 -3.42 -13.80 -42.30
C ASP A 7 -3.29 -13.72 -40.76
N ALA A 8 -3.76 -14.75 -40.06
CA ALA A 8 -3.60 -14.86 -38.61
C ALA A 8 -2.12 -14.99 -38.18
N ALA A 9 -1.29 -15.70 -38.95
CA ALA A 9 0.14 -15.83 -38.69
C ALA A 9 0.90 -14.53 -38.96
N CYS A 10 0.59 -13.84 -40.06
CA CYS A 10 1.15 -12.52 -40.38
C CYS A 10 0.77 -11.48 -39.31
N THR A 11 -0.50 -11.44 -38.92
CA THR A 11 -1.00 -10.56 -37.86
C THR A 11 -0.34 -10.85 -36.51
N ARG A 12 -0.15 -12.14 -36.15
CA ARG A 12 0.60 -12.51 -34.93
C ARG A 12 2.07 -12.10 -34.99
N LEU A 13 2.74 -12.20 -36.14
CA LEU A 13 4.13 -11.80 -36.30
C LEU A 13 4.29 -10.28 -36.24
N LEU A 14 3.38 -9.52 -36.83
CA LEU A 14 3.36 -8.06 -36.75
C LEU A 14 3.04 -7.58 -35.34
N LEU A 15 2.08 -8.20 -34.65
CA LEU A 15 1.80 -7.94 -33.24
C LEU A 15 3.02 -8.29 -32.37
N SER A 16 3.66 -9.44 -32.60
CA SER A 16 4.88 -9.85 -31.89
C SER A 16 6.02 -8.85 -32.09
N ASN A 17 6.28 -8.44 -33.33
CA ASN A 17 7.33 -7.45 -33.65
C ASN A 17 7.01 -6.07 -33.08
N THR A 18 5.74 -5.66 -33.06
CA THR A 18 5.32 -4.37 -32.50
C THR A 18 5.41 -4.38 -30.97
N ILE A 19 4.94 -5.46 -30.33
CA ILE A 19 5.08 -5.67 -28.88
C ILE A 19 6.55 -5.70 -28.48
N PHE A 20 7.40 -6.42 -29.23
CA PHE A 20 8.82 -6.51 -28.92
C PHE A 20 9.54 -5.17 -29.07
N LYS A 21 9.23 -4.40 -30.13
CA LYS A 21 9.71 -3.02 -30.29
C LYS A 21 9.25 -2.11 -29.15
N GLY A 22 7.98 -2.22 -28.75
CA GLY A 22 7.43 -1.44 -27.64
C GLY A 22 8.10 -1.77 -26.30
N VAL A 23 8.25 -3.06 -25.98
CA VAL A 23 8.95 -3.51 -24.76
C VAL A 23 10.40 -3.05 -24.76
N ARG A 24 11.09 -3.13 -25.90
CA ARG A 24 12.46 -2.66 -26.04
C ARG A 24 12.59 -1.16 -25.81
N ALA A 25 11.75 -0.34 -26.46
CA ALA A 25 11.75 1.11 -26.28
C ALA A 25 11.47 1.51 -24.82
N MET A 26 10.57 0.80 -24.13
CA MET A 26 10.30 1.00 -22.71
C MET A 26 11.52 0.69 -21.83
N ILE A 27 12.21 -0.42 -22.08
CA ILE A 27 13.42 -0.80 -21.33
C ILE A 27 14.53 0.24 -21.57
N GLU A 28 14.72 0.68 -22.81
CA GLU A 28 15.69 1.72 -23.17
C GLU A 28 15.38 3.04 -22.43
N PHE A 29 14.11 3.45 -22.38
CA PHE A 29 13.69 4.62 -21.62
C PHE A 29 14.01 4.49 -20.11
N PHE A 30 13.69 3.35 -19.49
CA PHE A 30 14.01 3.14 -18.08
C PHE A 30 15.52 3.16 -17.80
N GLN A 31 16.34 2.62 -18.72
CA GLN A 31 17.80 2.68 -18.62
C GLN A 31 18.34 4.11 -18.74
N ILE A 32 17.74 4.95 -19.59
CA ILE A 32 18.09 6.37 -19.70
C ILE A 32 17.80 7.10 -18.39
N VAL A 33 16.62 6.88 -17.81
CA VAL A 33 16.26 7.49 -16.51
C VAL A 33 17.21 7.00 -15.42
N GLU A 34 17.49 5.70 -15.40
CA GLU A 34 18.32 5.07 -14.38
C GLU A 34 19.79 5.49 -14.44
N SER A 35 20.33 5.76 -15.63
CA SER A 35 21.69 6.22 -15.86
C SER A 35 21.83 7.75 -15.82
N SER A 36 20.73 8.48 -15.59
CA SER A 36 20.76 9.94 -15.47
C SER A 36 21.63 10.40 -14.29
N GLY A 37 22.29 11.56 -14.43
CA GLY A 37 23.13 12.13 -13.37
C GLY A 37 22.38 12.36 -12.06
N PHE A 38 21.07 12.60 -12.14
CA PHE A 38 20.19 12.69 -10.96
C PHE A 38 20.06 11.34 -10.24
N SER A 39 19.67 10.28 -10.95
CA SER A 39 19.54 8.94 -10.36
C SER A 39 20.88 8.39 -9.86
N MET A 40 21.97 8.65 -10.57
CA MET A 40 23.32 8.26 -10.14
C MET A 40 23.76 9.00 -8.88
N SER A 41 23.60 10.32 -8.81
CA SER A 41 23.94 11.11 -7.62
C SER A 41 23.18 10.62 -6.37
N LEU A 42 21.90 10.26 -6.54
CA LEU A 42 21.07 9.70 -5.49
C LEU A 42 21.52 8.29 -5.04
N LYS A 43 22.02 7.46 -5.96
CA LYS A 43 22.54 6.11 -5.67
C LYS A 43 23.90 6.14 -5.00
N GLU A 44 24.78 7.03 -5.44
CA GLU A 44 26.16 7.14 -4.94
C GLU A 44 26.21 7.72 -3.53
N SER A 45 25.26 8.62 -3.20
CA SER A 45 25.13 9.17 -1.86
C SER A 45 24.36 8.21 -0.94
N SER A 46 25.11 7.48 -0.11
CA SER A 46 24.53 6.63 0.95
C SER A 46 23.64 7.44 1.89
N THR A 47 24.00 8.68 2.20
CA THR A 47 23.21 9.61 3.02
C THR A 47 21.90 9.97 2.35
N ALA A 48 21.89 10.32 1.06
CA ALA A 48 20.66 10.67 0.35
C ALA A 48 19.70 9.48 0.27
N TYR A 49 20.21 8.30 -0.08
CA TYR A 49 19.42 7.08 -0.11
C TYR A 49 18.78 6.76 1.25
N VAL A 50 19.57 6.78 2.33
CA VAL A 50 19.07 6.51 3.69
C VAL A 50 18.09 7.59 4.14
N ALA A 51 18.34 8.87 3.85
CA ALA A 51 17.43 9.96 4.18
C ALA A 51 16.08 9.80 3.47
N ILE A 52 16.08 9.53 2.16
CA ILE A 52 14.85 9.30 1.38
C ILE A 52 14.07 8.12 1.96
N LEU A 53 14.75 7.02 2.27
CA LEU A 53 14.13 5.85 2.88
C LEU A 53 13.54 6.16 4.26
N ALA A 54 14.26 6.91 5.10
CA ALA A 54 13.79 7.32 6.42
C ALA A 54 12.54 8.21 6.31
N PHE A 55 12.56 9.23 5.44
CA PHE A 55 11.40 10.08 5.21
C PHE A 55 10.22 9.31 4.63
N HIS A 56 10.46 8.33 3.76
CA HIS A 56 9.41 7.44 3.25
C HIS A 56 8.73 6.67 4.38
N THR A 57 9.52 6.09 5.29
CA THR A 57 8.99 5.38 6.46
C THR A 57 8.28 6.30 7.44
N ILE A 58 8.81 7.50 7.71
CA ILE A 58 8.15 8.49 8.59
C ILE A 58 6.81 8.94 8.00
N GLY A 59 6.77 9.25 6.70
CA GLY A 59 5.52 9.60 6.02
C GLY A 59 4.51 8.46 6.06
N LEU A 60 4.97 7.21 5.94
CA LEU A 60 4.12 6.02 6.10
C LEU A 60 3.55 5.92 7.52
N SER A 61 4.37 6.15 8.54
CA SER A 61 3.96 6.08 9.95
C SER A 61 2.87 7.10 10.27
N PHE A 62 2.95 8.32 9.74
CA PHE A 62 1.86 9.29 9.92
C PHE A 62 0.60 8.88 9.15
N LEU A 63 0.75 8.48 7.89
CA LEU A 63 -0.38 8.10 7.04
C LEU A 63 -1.14 6.89 7.61
N VAL A 64 -0.42 5.80 7.88
CA VAL A 64 -0.96 4.53 8.39
C VAL A 64 -1.30 4.63 9.87
N GLY A 65 -0.49 5.33 10.67
CA GLY A 65 -0.72 5.43 12.11
C GLY A 65 -1.99 6.20 12.45
N ILE A 66 -2.19 7.37 11.85
CA ILE A 66 -3.38 8.20 12.13
C ILE A 66 -4.64 7.52 11.59
N SER A 67 -4.62 7.05 10.34
CA SER A 67 -5.76 6.35 9.75
C SER A 67 -6.03 4.99 10.42
N GLY A 68 -4.98 4.28 10.82
CA GLY A 68 -5.05 3.01 11.53
C GLY A 68 -5.63 3.15 12.93
N THR A 69 -5.16 4.11 13.73
CA THR A 69 -5.76 4.40 15.04
C THR A 69 -7.22 4.79 14.90
N THR A 70 -7.58 5.57 13.88
CA THR A 70 -8.99 5.93 13.59
C THR A 70 -9.81 4.67 13.31
N ALA A 71 -9.29 3.77 12.47
CA ALA A 71 -9.96 2.51 12.14
C ALA A 71 -10.09 1.58 13.36
N LEU A 72 -9.07 1.47 14.19
CA LEU A 72 -9.10 0.68 15.44
C LEU A 72 -10.13 1.23 16.43
N ARG A 73 -10.25 2.56 16.53
CA ARG A 73 -11.27 3.22 17.35
C ARG A 73 -12.68 2.93 16.83
N ILE A 74 -12.91 3.00 15.52
CA ILE A 74 -14.20 2.67 14.87
C ILE A 74 -14.57 1.18 15.08
N LEU A 75 -13.58 0.28 15.03
CA LEU A 75 -13.75 -1.14 15.31
C LEU A 75 -14.03 -1.45 16.79
N GLY A 76 -13.95 -0.47 17.68
CA GLY A 76 -14.18 -0.65 19.12
C GLY A 76 -12.99 -1.26 19.87
N ILE A 77 -11.81 -1.35 19.25
CA ILE A 77 -10.60 -1.89 19.89
C ILE A 77 -9.97 -0.88 20.86
N ALA A 78 -10.10 0.41 20.58
CA ALA A 78 -9.57 1.49 21.40
C ALA A 78 -10.67 2.50 21.80
N PRO A 79 -11.75 2.08 22.50
CA PRO A 79 -12.93 2.91 22.72
C PRO A 79 -12.67 4.16 23.56
N SER A 80 -11.60 4.17 24.35
CA SER A 80 -11.19 5.31 25.20
C SER A 80 -10.65 6.51 24.42
N ILE A 81 -10.30 6.35 23.13
CA ILE A 81 -9.80 7.45 22.31
C ILE A 81 -10.98 8.30 21.84
N PRO A 82 -11.04 9.61 22.14
CA PRO A 82 -12.12 10.46 21.65
C PRO A 82 -12.01 10.60 20.13
N LEU A 83 -13.09 10.32 19.39
CA LEU A 83 -13.10 10.37 17.93
C LEU A 83 -12.95 11.81 17.42
N LYS A 84 -13.71 12.75 17.97
CA LYS A 84 -13.81 14.12 17.47
C LYS A 84 -12.45 14.84 17.34
N PRO A 85 -11.54 14.82 18.34
CA PRO A 85 -10.21 15.43 18.23
C PRO A 85 -9.28 14.76 17.22
N MET A 86 -9.59 13.53 16.76
CA MET A 86 -8.76 12.86 15.75
C MET A 86 -8.77 13.59 14.41
N LYS A 87 -9.82 14.37 14.13
CA LYS A 87 -9.95 15.20 12.92
C LYS A 87 -8.79 16.19 12.77
N ASP A 88 -8.27 16.69 13.88
CA ASP A 88 -7.19 17.67 13.92
C ASP A 88 -5.83 17.09 13.47
N PHE A 89 -5.70 15.76 13.48
CA PHE A 89 -4.51 15.05 12.99
C PHE A 89 -4.56 14.73 11.49
N PHE A 90 -5.71 14.89 10.83
CA PHE A 90 -5.83 14.60 9.39
C PHE A 90 -4.92 15.45 8.50
N PRO A 91 -4.68 16.75 8.76
CA PRO A 91 -3.69 17.52 8.01
C PRO A 91 -2.29 16.86 8.06
N LEU A 92 -1.86 16.40 9.24
CA LEU A 92 -0.58 15.71 9.40
C LEU A 92 -0.53 14.37 8.64
N MET A 93 -1.63 13.63 8.62
CA MET A 93 -1.79 12.41 7.81
C MET A 93 -1.61 12.69 6.31
N TRP A 94 -2.19 13.77 5.80
CA TRP A 94 -2.06 14.17 4.39
C TRP A 94 -0.66 14.68 4.05
N VAL A 95 0.00 15.39 4.97
CA VAL A 95 1.43 15.72 4.83
C VAL A 95 2.26 14.44 4.74
N GLY A 96 1.98 13.45 5.60
CA GLY A 96 2.61 12.14 5.55
C GLY A 96 2.43 11.44 4.21
N LEU A 97 1.23 11.51 3.61
CA LEU A 97 0.98 10.99 2.26
C LEU A 97 1.87 11.66 1.21
N TRP A 98 1.96 12.99 1.20
CA TRP A 98 2.77 13.72 0.22
C TRP A 98 4.26 13.40 0.36
N VAL A 99 4.78 13.38 1.59
CA VAL A 99 6.16 12.96 1.86
C VAL A 99 6.39 11.55 1.34
N ASN A 100 5.47 10.62 1.62
CA ASN A 100 5.58 9.24 1.18
C ASN A 100 5.52 9.10 -0.35
N ALA A 101 4.64 9.84 -1.01
CA ALA A 101 4.50 9.84 -2.47
C ALA A 101 5.77 10.38 -3.15
N ILE A 102 6.28 11.53 -2.70
CA ILE A 102 7.48 12.16 -3.28
C ILE A 102 8.69 11.24 -3.09
N THR A 103 8.93 10.77 -1.87
CA THR A 103 10.04 9.85 -1.59
C THR A 103 9.88 8.51 -2.30
N GLY A 104 8.66 8.00 -2.46
CA GLY A 104 8.38 6.79 -3.22
C GLY A 104 8.73 6.93 -4.70
N VAL A 105 8.39 8.07 -5.31
CA VAL A 105 8.80 8.40 -6.68
C VAL A 105 10.32 8.46 -6.79
N LEU A 106 11.01 9.13 -5.86
CA LEU A 106 12.47 9.19 -5.86
C LEU A 106 13.11 7.79 -5.77
N LEU A 107 12.60 6.92 -4.88
CA LEU A 107 13.07 5.53 -4.79
C LEU A 107 12.82 4.75 -6.08
N THR A 108 11.68 4.96 -6.74
CA THR A 108 11.39 4.33 -8.02
C THR A 108 12.31 4.83 -9.14
N LEU A 109 12.61 6.12 -9.18
CA LEU A 109 13.51 6.73 -10.18
C LEU A 109 14.97 6.28 -10.04
N MET A 110 15.39 5.86 -8.84
CA MET A 110 16.69 5.23 -8.66
C MET A 110 16.75 3.89 -9.42
N TYR A 111 15.74 3.01 -9.30
CA TYR A 111 15.77 1.69 -9.94
C TYR A 111 14.50 1.38 -10.76
N PRO A 112 14.21 2.17 -11.81
CA PRO A 112 12.96 2.05 -12.56
C PRO A 112 12.88 0.70 -13.30
N THR A 113 14.00 0.21 -13.83
CA THR A 113 14.08 -1.10 -14.52
C THR A 113 13.73 -2.27 -13.59
N LYS A 114 13.98 -2.12 -12.27
CA LYS A 114 13.65 -3.13 -11.26
C LYS A 114 12.20 -3.06 -10.81
N TYR A 115 11.68 -1.85 -10.56
CA TYR A 115 10.36 -1.69 -9.96
C TYR A 115 9.21 -1.77 -10.96
N PHE A 116 9.35 -1.24 -12.18
CA PHE A 116 8.25 -1.25 -13.15
C PHE A 116 7.96 -2.62 -13.76
N VAL A 117 8.88 -3.58 -13.67
CA VAL A 117 8.66 -4.96 -14.12
C VAL A 117 8.15 -5.86 -12.99
N ASP A 118 8.11 -5.37 -11.74
CA ASP A 118 7.73 -6.16 -10.58
C ASP A 118 6.22 -6.04 -10.28
N LEU A 119 5.50 -7.16 -10.37
CA LEU A 119 4.07 -7.20 -10.03
C LEU A 119 3.78 -6.72 -8.60
N SER A 120 4.72 -6.93 -7.66
CA SER A 120 4.57 -6.50 -6.26
C SER A 120 4.45 -4.98 -6.15
N PHE A 121 5.11 -4.22 -7.02
CA PHE A 121 5.00 -2.77 -7.06
C PHE A 121 3.55 -2.32 -7.34
N TYR A 122 2.93 -2.90 -8.36
CA TYR A 122 1.55 -2.58 -8.74
C TYR A 122 0.53 -3.00 -7.69
N ILE A 123 0.70 -4.19 -7.09
CA ILE A 123 -0.17 -4.66 -6.00
C ILE A 123 -0.13 -3.67 -4.82
N LYS A 124 1.07 -3.26 -4.39
CA LYS A 124 1.22 -2.27 -3.32
C LYS A 124 0.49 -0.97 -3.67
N LEU A 125 0.70 -0.43 -4.87
CA LEU A 125 0.05 0.81 -5.31
C LEU A 125 -1.48 0.68 -5.35
N GLY A 126 -2.01 -0.45 -5.82
CA GLY A 126 -3.45 -0.72 -5.81
C GLY A 126 -4.04 -0.65 -4.40
N PHE A 127 -3.39 -1.29 -3.42
CA PHE A 127 -3.83 -1.23 -2.02
C PHE A 127 -3.69 0.18 -1.40
N VAL A 128 -2.65 0.94 -1.78
CA VAL A 128 -2.52 2.35 -1.35
C VAL A 128 -3.69 3.19 -1.87
N VAL A 129 -4.06 3.05 -3.15
CA VAL A 129 -5.21 3.76 -3.72
C VAL A 129 -6.49 3.37 -3.01
N ILE A 130 -6.74 2.07 -2.81
CA ILE A 130 -7.90 1.57 -2.06
C ILE A 130 -7.92 2.19 -0.66
N ALA A 131 -6.81 2.16 0.08
CA ALA A 131 -6.73 2.71 1.43
C ALA A 131 -7.03 4.22 1.47
N ILE A 132 -6.49 5.01 0.54
CA ILE A 132 -6.76 6.46 0.45
C ILE A 132 -8.25 6.71 0.18
N THR A 133 -8.88 5.95 -0.73
CA THR A 133 -10.32 6.09 -0.99
C THR A 133 -11.17 5.73 0.23
N LEU A 134 -10.78 4.70 0.98
CA LEU A 134 -11.47 4.30 2.21
C LEU A 134 -11.32 5.35 3.32
N ILE A 135 -10.13 5.96 3.46
CA ILE A 135 -9.92 7.07 4.39
C ILE A 135 -10.87 8.22 4.08
N ARG A 136 -10.99 8.63 2.81
CA ARG A 136 -11.92 9.70 2.41
C ARG A 136 -13.37 9.34 2.73
N LYS A 137 -13.78 8.09 2.45
CA LYS A 137 -15.13 7.61 2.78
C LYS A 137 -15.40 7.63 4.29
N ILE A 138 -14.45 7.19 5.10
CA ILE A 138 -14.55 7.23 6.57
C ILE A 138 -14.62 8.68 7.07
N GLN A 139 -13.81 9.59 6.51
CA GLN A 139 -13.84 11.00 6.86
C GLN A 139 -15.21 11.63 6.58
N VAL A 140 -15.80 11.36 5.42
CA VAL A 140 -17.13 11.87 5.09
C VAL A 140 -18.20 11.24 5.98
N LEU A 141 -18.15 9.93 6.20
CA LEU A 141 -19.17 9.21 6.97
C LEU A 141 -19.16 9.53 8.47
N VAL A 142 -17.97 9.63 9.07
CA VAL A 142 -17.79 9.75 10.53
C VAL A 142 -17.52 11.19 10.98
N PHE A 143 -16.93 12.02 10.12
CA PHE A 143 -16.49 13.38 10.46
C PHE A 143 -17.14 14.47 9.60
N GLY A 144 -18.15 14.11 8.81
CA GLY A 144 -18.94 15.02 7.99
C GLY A 144 -19.80 15.97 8.82
N ASP A 145 -20.17 17.10 8.23
CA ASP A 145 -20.98 18.11 8.90
C ASP A 145 -22.38 17.54 9.22
N GLY A 146 -22.81 17.65 10.48
CA GLY A 146 -24.06 17.08 10.98
C GLY A 146 -23.98 15.60 11.38
N ALA A 147 -22.84 14.92 11.19
CA ALA A 147 -22.65 13.58 11.71
C ALA A 147 -22.30 13.60 13.21
N ASP A 148 -22.98 12.79 14.01
CA ASP A 148 -22.48 12.43 15.33
C ASP A 148 -21.40 11.35 15.16
N SER A 149 -20.13 11.74 15.34
CA SER A 149 -18.97 10.88 15.10
C SER A 149 -18.98 9.61 15.94
N ASP A 150 -19.47 9.66 17.18
CA ASP A 150 -19.50 8.47 18.04
C ASP A 150 -20.59 7.50 17.58
N THR A 151 -21.81 7.99 17.32
CA THR A 151 -22.92 7.17 16.82
C THR A 151 -22.63 6.58 15.43
N THR A 152 -22.08 7.37 14.51
CA THR A 152 -21.77 6.91 13.14
C THR A 152 -20.61 5.90 13.10
N ALA A 153 -19.64 6.01 14.01
CA ALA A 153 -18.55 5.03 14.13
C ALA A 153 -19.03 3.64 14.56
N GLU A 154 -20.15 3.56 15.28
CA GLU A 154 -20.75 2.27 15.66
C GLU A 154 -21.51 1.58 14.53
N SER A 155 -21.76 2.29 13.42
CA SER A 155 -22.45 1.72 12.25
C SER A 155 -21.67 0.54 11.65
N LYS A 156 -22.41 -0.47 11.15
CA LYS A 156 -21.84 -1.63 10.47
C LYS A 156 -20.99 -1.23 9.26
N ASP A 157 -21.38 -0.18 8.57
CA ASP A 157 -20.66 0.34 7.40
C ASP A 157 -19.33 0.98 7.78
N ALA A 158 -19.30 1.82 8.83
CA ALA A 158 -18.05 2.39 9.33
C ALA A 158 -17.06 1.31 9.78
N ARG A 159 -17.54 0.31 10.54
CA ARG A 159 -16.73 -0.84 10.96
C ARG A 159 -16.19 -1.66 9.78
N LYS A 160 -17.02 -1.89 8.76
CA LYS A 160 -16.60 -2.61 7.54
C LYS A 160 -15.51 -1.83 6.80
N LEU A 161 -15.70 -0.53 6.58
CA LEU A 161 -14.71 0.33 5.92
C LEU A 161 -13.39 0.37 6.71
N ALA A 162 -13.45 0.49 8.03
CA ALA A 162 -12.29 0.47 8.92
C ALA A 162 -11.52 -0.86 8.83
N GLY A 163 -12.23 -2.00 8.81
CA GLY A 163 -11.61 -3.32 8.64
C GLY A 163 -10.90 -3.47 7.29
N ILE A 164 -11.54 -3.06 6.19
CA ILE A 164 -10.94 -3.12 4.84
C ILE A 164 -9.74 -2.17 4.76
N LEU A 165 -9.79 -1.01 5.40
CA LEU A 165 -8.69 -0.06 5.46
C LEU A 165 -7.44 -0.66 6.13
N LEU A 166 -7.60 -1.26 7.32
CA LEU A 166 -6.51 -1.93 8.02
C LEU A 166 -5.92 -3.09 7.20
N PHE A 167 -6.78 -3.89 6.58
CA PHE A 167 -6.34 -4.94 5.67
C PHE A 167 -5.55 -4.40 4.48
N SER A 168 -6.03 -3.30 3.88
CA SER A 168 -5.36 -2.68 2.73
C SER A 168 -3.98 -2.14 3.10
N TRP A 169 -3.84 -1.50 4.27
CA TRP A 169 -2.53 -1.05 4.75
C TRP A 169 -1.59 -2.21 5.03
N LEU A 170 -2.10 -3.25 5.68
CA LEU A 170 -1.32 -4.45 5.94
C LEU A 170 -0.81 -5.06 4.63
N ALA A 171 -1.69 -5.26 3.65
CA ALA A 171 -1.32 -5.79 2.35
C ALA A 171 -0.27 -4.90 1.65
N ALA A 172 -0.46 -3.58 1.63
CA ALA A 172 0.49 -2.65 1.02
C ALA A 172 1.89 -2.71 1.68
N ILE A 173 1.96 -2.78 3.02
CA ILE A 173 3.21 -2.87 3.78
C ILE A 173 3.91 -4.21 3.51
N VAL A 174 3.17 -5.30 3.57
CA VAL A 174 3.69 -6.66 3.35
C VAL A 174 4.23 -6.79 1.94
N THR A 175 3.44 -6.41 0.93
CA THR A 175 3.89 -6.45 -0.46
C THR A 175 5.09 -5.54 -0.68
N GLY A 176 5.11 -4.35 -0.08
CA GLY A 176 6.25 -3.45 -0.13
C GLY A 176 7.53 -4.05 0.47
N ARG A 177 7.41 -4.86 1.53
CA ARG A 177 8.55 -5.57 2.11
C ARG A 177 8.99 -6.75 1.23
N VAL A 178 8.04 -7.50 0.68
CA VAL A 178 8.30 -8.60 -0.26
C VAL A 178 9.01 -8.11 -1.53
N MET A 179 8.68 -6.91 -2.01
CA MET A 179 9.32 -6.27 -3.17
C MET A 179 10.84 -6.07 -3.02
N ALA A 180 11.37 -6.05 -1.79
CA ALA A 180 12.81 -5.94 -1.57
C ALA A 180 13.58 -7.25 -1.85
N TYR A 181 12.89 -8.38 -1.96
CA TYR A 181 13.47 -9.71 -2.07
C TYR A 181 13.47 -10.26 -3.50
N SER A 182 14.37 -11.21 -3.78
CA SER A 182 14.48 -11.89 -5.08
C SER A 182 13.32 -12.87 -5.31
N ILE A 183 13.02 -13.23 -6.55
CA ILE A 183 11.91 -14.14 -6.90
C ILE A 183 11.82 -15.40 -6.03
N PRO A 184 12.90 -16.18 -5.78
CA PRO A 184 12.79 -17.38 -4.94
C PRO A 184 12.50 -17.07 -3.47
N THR A 185 12.92 -15.89 -2.98
CA THR A 185 12.72 -15.48 -1.59
C THR A 185 11.39 -14.77 -1.37
N LYS A 186 10.73 -14.25 -2.42
CA LYS A 186 9.41 -13.61 -2.34
C LYS A 186 8.33 -14.54 -1.79
N ALA A 187 8.26 -15.78 -2.31
CA ALA A 187 7.28 -16.76 -1.87
C ALA A 187 7.49 -17.16 -0.40
N GLN A 188 8.75 -17.39 -0.01
CA GLN A 188 9.12 -17.70 1.37
C GLN A 188 8.76 -16.56 2.33
N THR A 189 9.05 -15.32 1.92
CA THR A 189 8.74 -14.13 2.73
C THR A 189 7.23 -13.93 2.86
N ALA A 190 6.46 -14.13 1.78
CA ALA A 190 5.01 -14.05 1.82
C ALA A 190 4.41 -15.10 2.78
N ILE A 191 4.89 -16.35 2.72
CA ILE A 191 4.47 -17.42 3.64
C ILE A 191 4.82 -17.06 5.09
N ALA A 192 6.04 -16.61 5.36
CA ALA A 192 6.47 -16.22 6.70
C ALA A 192 5.60 -15.10 7.28
N VAL A 193 5.24 -14.11 6.44
CA VAL A 193 4.34 -13.03 6.86
C VAL A 193 2.94 -13.55 7.15
N LEU A 194 2.39 -14.43 6.32
CA LEU A 194 1.07 -15.02 6.57
C LEU A 194 1.05 -15.80 7.89
N ILE A 195 2.09 -16.59 8.18
CA ILE A 195 2.24 -17.31 9.45
C ILE A 195 2.34 -16.34 10.62
N PHE A 196 3.15 -15.28 10.50
CA PHE A 196 3.26 -14.28 11.56
C PHE A 196 1.93 -13.57 11.82
N LEU A 197 1.18 -13.22 10.76
CA LEU A 197 -0.12 -12.56 10.89
C LEU A 197 -1.18 -13.46 11.51
N THR A 198 -1.23 -14.75 11.14
CA THR A 198 -2.18 -15.69 11.76
C THR A 198 -1.85 -15.89 13.23
N LEU A 199 -0.57 -16.01 13.60
CA LEU A 199 -0.12 -16.07 14.99
C LEU A 199 -0.46 -14.79 15.75
N ALA A 200 -0.18 -13.62 15.20
CA ALA A 200 -0.47 -12.34 15.83
C ALA A 200 -1.98 -12.15 16.06
N LEU A 201 -2.81 -12.51 15.08
CA LEU A 201 -4.28 -12.48 15.21
C LEU A 201 -4.79 -13.51 16.23
N PHE A 202 -4.19 -14.71 16.26
CA PHE A 202 -4.53 -15.75 17.23
C PHE A 202 -4.21 -15.29 18.66
N ILE A 203 -2.98 -14.81 18.90
CA ILE A 203 -2.53 -14.28 20.19
C ILE A 203 -3.40 -13.09 20.59
N GLY A 204 -3.65 -12.15 19.67
CA GLY A 204 -4.52 -11.01 19.91
C GLY A 204 -5.94 -11.42 20.32
N ARG A 205 -6.52 -12.45 19.68
CA ARG A 205 -7.82 -13.01 20.08
C ARG A 205 -7.79 -13.69 21.44
N VAL A 206 -6.72 -14.41 21.78
CA VAL A 206 -6.57 -15.09 23.07
C VAL A 206 -6.43 -14.06 24.20
N ILE A 207 -5.59 -13.04 24.00
CA ILE A 207 -5.41 -11.94 24.96
C ILE A 207 -6.71 -11.15 25.09
N GLY A 208 -7.35 -10.79 23.98
CA GLY A 208 -8.63 -10.07 23.99
C GLY A 208 -9.74 -10.82 24.73
N ARG A 209 -9.82 -12.16 24.58
CA ARG A 209 -10.72 -12.99 25.38
C ARG A 209 -10.34 -13.02 26.87
N ARG A 210 -9.05 -13.15 27.19
CA ARG A 210 -8.57 -13.17 28.60
C ARG A 210 -8.79 -11.84 29.32
N LEU A 211 -8.74 -10.72 28.62
CA LEU A 211 -8.99 -9.38 29.17
C LEU A 211 -10.47 -9.00 29.18
N GLY A 212 -11.38 -9.89 28.78
CA GLY A 212 -12.82 -9.61 28.73
C GLY A 212 -13.24 -8.60 27.65
N LEU A 213 -12.38 -8.32 26.67
CA LEU A 213 -12.61 -7.34 25.60
C LEU A 213 -13.40 -7.93 24.41
N ILE A 214 -13.59 -9.26 24.38
CA ILE A 214 -14.33 -9.98 23.34
C ILE A 214 -15.36 -10.85 24.04
N GLU A 215 -16.59 -10.36 24.21
CA GLU A 215 -17.71 -11.18 24.64
C GLU A 215 -18.06 -12.19 23.55
N THR A 216 -18.11 -13.47 23.94
CA THR A 216 -18.65 -14.52 23.09
C THR A 216 -20.16 -14.31 23.00
N ALA A 217 -20.63 -13.81 21.86
CA ALA A 217 -22.02 -14.07 21.48
C ALA A 217 -22.17 -15.59 21.35
N VAL A 218 -22.82 -16.18 22.35
CA VAL A 218 -23.34 -17.56 22.32
C VAL A 218 -24.44 -17.64 21.28
#